data_AF-A0A968T044-F1
#
_entry.id   AF-A0A968T044-F1
#
_cell.length_a   1.000
_cell.length_b   1.000
_cell.length_c   1.000
_cell.angle_alpha   90.00
_cell.angle_beta   90.00
_cell.angle_gamma   90.00
#
_symmetry.space_group_name_H-M   'P 1'
#
loop_
_entity.id
_entity.type
_entity.pdbx_description
1 polymer ?
#
loop_
_entity_poly.entity_id
_entity_poly.type
_entity_poly.pdbx_seq_one_letter_code
_entity_poly.pdbx_strand_id
1 'polypeptide(L)'
;MAVARHRRPRREYSGFYLNHYPIYLYYFGQVYERPFAPWHAPFVMAAFTTPVPTLALAGVGAVAASSVGLRRIRRRALASDPLRTEGSLGLFVLLHAAFTIGIVAFSGAPKYGGVKLFLPFFPFLCWLAGYGVEELWRRAALETSRWAKVGLRVAGPGAVLAAFLVLLRYGEHGLSAYGGVAGGLRGATAAGMERQYYDVPFLSMIEWLNTHAPANARVHFEPNHWEYERTFRWYHRAGDLRRDIVAETRQDRAHVVILTHEQRFRGYGSLLKARRDDEVLFTKRIDGVPLWTAFRGPVSWPRE
;
A
#
# COMPACT_ATOMS: atom_id res chain seq x y z
N MET A 1 3.76 -49.86 7.09
CA MET A 1 3.71 -48.48 7.61
C MET A 1 5.11 -47.89 7.58
N ALA A 2 5.43 -47.10 6.54
CA ALA A 2 6.71 -46.43 6.43
C ALA A 2 6.62 -45.09 7.18
N VAL A 3 7.41 -44.95 8.25
CA VAL A 3 7.55 -43.70 9.01
C VAL A 3 8.27 -42.69 8.11
N ALA A 4 7.55 -41.64 7.72
CA ALA A 4 8.10 -40.53 6.96
C ALA A 4 9.21 -39.85 7.78
N ARG A 5 10.45 -39.94 7.30
CA ARG A 5 11.59 -39.21 7.86
C ARG A 5 11.32 -37.71 7.73
N HIS A 6 11.12 -37.03 8.86
CA HIS A 6 11.12 -35.56 8.93
C HIS A 6 12.42 -35.01 8.32
N ARG A 7 12.32 -34.42 7.12
CA ARG A 7 13.39 -33.62 6.52
C ARG A 7 13.70 -32.45 7.46
N ARG A 8 14.98 -32.23 7.72
CA ARG A 8 15.49 -31.26 8.70
C ARG A 8 15.05 -29.82 8.34
N PRO A 9 14.12 -29.18 9.08
CA PRO A 9 13.52 -27.90 8.69
C PRO A 9 14.52 -26.73 8.63
N ARG A 10 15.67 -26.85 9.32
CA ARG A 10 16.65 -25.75 9.42
C ARG A 10 17.41 -25.44 8.13
N ARG A 11 17.64 -26.43 7.26
CA ARG A 11 18.35 -26.23 5.99
C ARG A 11 17.46 -25.58 4.93
N GLU A 12 16.19 -25.99 4.86
CA GLU A 12 15.20 -25.35 3.99
C GLU A 12 14.91 -23.91 4.45
N TYR A 13 14.78 -23.67 5.76
CA TYR A 13 14.64 -22.33 6.32
C TYR A 13 15.83 -21.44 5.92
N SER A 14 17.06 -21.86 6.23
CA SER A 14 18.26 -21.07 5.90
C SER A 14 18.41 -20.84 4.38
N GLY A 15 18.12 -21.87 3.58
CA GLY A 15 18.16 -21.77 2.11
C GLY A 15 17.10 -20.83 1.53
N PHE A 16 15.92 -20.73 2.14
CA PHE A 16 14.88 -19.79 1.74
C PHE A 16 15.29 -18.33 1.98
N TYR A 17 15.82 -18.02 3.18
CA TYR A 17 16.24 -16.63 3.50
C TYR A 17 17.51 -16.18 2.79
N LEU A 18 18.37 -17.12 2.38
CA LEU A 18 19.59 -16.79 1.63
C LEU A 18 19.36 -16.57 0.12
N ASN A 19 18.26 -17.10 -0.44
CA ASN A 19 17.99 -17.05 -1.88
C ASN A 19 16.71 -16.29 -2.25
N HIS A 20 16.04 -15.63 -1.30
CA HIS A 20 14.87 -14.82 -1.62
C HIS A 20 15.30 -13.58 -2.40
N TYR A 21 14.63 -13.31 -3.53
CA TYR A 21 14.93 -12.12 -4.32
C TYR A 21 14.66 -10.86 -3.48
N PRO A 22 15.52 -9.84 -3.55
CA PRO A 22 15.37 -8.66 -2.72
C PRO A 22 14.16 -7.85 -3.17
N ILE A 23 13.34 -7.46 -2.21
CA ILE A 23 12.20 -6.58 -2.42
C ILE A 23 12.64 -5.16 -2.04
N TYR A 24 12.70 -4.27 -3.03
CA TYR A 24 13.16 -2.89 -2.82
C TYR A 24 12.01 -1.91 -2.61
N LEU A 25 12.34 -0.75 -2.02
CA LEU A 25 11.46 0.40 -1.96
C LEU A 25 11.91 1.44 -2.99
N TYR A 26 11.00 1.83 -3.88
CA TYR A 26 11.13 3.03 -4.71
C TYR A 26 10.55 4.22 -3.96
N TYR A 27 11.39 5.20 -3.66
CA TYR A 27 11.04 6.32 -2.79
C TYR A 27 11.77 7.58 -3.26
N PHE A 28 11.02 8.64 -3.54
CA PHE A 28 11.53 9.90 -4.09
C PHE A 28 12.52 9.73 -5.26
N GLY A 29 12.17 8.88 -6.23
CA GLY A 29 12.97 8.70 -7.45
C GLY A 29 14.12 7.70 -7.31
N GLN A 30 14.31 7.08 -6.15
CA GLN A 30 15.43 6.20 -5.87
C GLN A 30 14.98 4.81 -5.41
N VAL A 31 15.67 3.77 -5.90
CA VAL A 31 15.48 2.39 -5.45
C VAL A 31 16.45 2.09 -4.32
N TYR A 32 15.94 1.85 -3.12
CA TYR A 32 16.75 1.62 -1.92
C TYR A 32 17.05 0.13 -1.70
N GLU A 33 18.35 -0.22 -1.75
CA GLU A 33 18.89 -1.53 -1.36
C GLU A 33 19.78 -1.39 -0.13
N ARG A 34 20.89 -0.66 -0.24
CA ARG A 34 21.76 -0.25 0.85
C ARG A 34 22.33 1.16 0.54
N PRO A 35 22.33 2.10 1.51
CA PRO A 35 21.61 2.01 2.77
C PRO A 35 20.11 1.79 2.55
N PHE A 36 19.43 1.19 3.52
CA PHE A 36 17.97 1.06 3.44
C PHE A 36 17.32 2.44 3.42
N ALA A 37 16.05 2.49 3.03
CA ALA A 37 15.30 3.74 2.95
C ALA A 37 15.43 4.59 4.24
N PRO A 38 15.38 5.91 4.12
CA PRO A 38 15.62 6.81 5.25
C PRO A 38 14.57 6.61 6.35
N TRP A 39 14.93 7.00 7.57
CA TRP A 39 14.06 6.85 8.75
C TRP A 39 12.70 7.54 8.59
N HIS A 40 12.62 8.60 7.78
CA HIS A 40 11.39 9.34 7.55
C HIS A 40 10.43 8.63 6.57
N ALA A 41 10.87 7.58 5.86
CA ALA A 41 10.06 6.93 4.83
C ALA A 41 8.71 6.39 5.36
N PRO A 42 8.62 5.70 6.51
CA PRO A 42 7.33 5.27 7.06
C PRO A 42 6.37 6.42 7.36
N PHE A 43 6.88 7.54 7.92
CA PHE A 43 6.05 8.70 8.24
C PHE A 43 5.51 9.39 6.98
N VAL A 44 6.36 9.55 5.96
CA VAL A 44 5.94 10.10 4.66
C VAL A 44 4.93 9.18 3.99
N MET A 45 5.17 7.87 3.98
CA MET A 45 4.21 6.90 3.43
C MET A 45 2.87 6.96 4.15
N ALA A 46 2.86 6.99 5.49
CA ALA A 46 1.63 7.14 6.27
C ALA A 46 0.86 8.42 5.91
N ALA A 47 1.57 9.55 5.78
CA ALA A 47 0.96 10.81 5.38
C ALA A 47 0.42 10.77 3.93
N PHE A 48 1.18 10.15 3.02
CA PHE A 48 0.85 10.07 1.60
C PHE A 48 -0.30 9.11 1.31
N THR A 49 -0.55 8.09 2.14
CA THR A 49 -1.60 7.08 1.91
C THR A 49 -2.81 7.26 2.82
N THR A 50 -2.85 8.30 3.65
CA THR A 50 -3.97 8.56 4.56
C THR A 50 -4.75 9.81 4.12
N PRO A 51 -6.10 9.79 4.13
CA PRO A 51 -6.90 10.97 3.86
C PRO A 51 -6.53 12.14 4.80
N VAL A 52 -6.41 13.34 4.24
CA VAL A 52 -6.04 14.57 4.98
C VAL A 52 -6.96 14.82 6.19
N PRO A 53 -8.30 14.69 6.09
CA PRO A 53 -9.17 14.89 7.25
C PRO A 53 -8.88 13.89 8.38
N THR A 54 -8.58 12.64 8.05
CA THR A 54 -8.21 11.62 9.03
C THR A 54 -6.90 11.98 9.73
N LEU A 55 -5.88 12.44 8.99
CA LEU A 55 -4.62 12.91 9.57
C LEU A 55 -4.84 14.12 10.50
N ALA A 56 -5.65 15.09 10.07
CA ALA A 56 -5.94 16.28 10.87
C ALA A 56 -6.63 15.93 12.19
N LEU A 57 -7.66 15.08 12.13
CA LEU A 57 -8.36 14.60 13.33
C LEU A 57 -7.45 13.76 14.22
N ALA A 58 -6.62 12.89 13.64
CA ALA A 58 -5.64 12.13 14.41
C ALA A 58 -4.63 13.07 15.11
N GLY A 59 -4.24 14.17 14.47
CA GLY A 59 -3.44 15.22 15.08
C GLY A 59 -4.13 15.86 16.29
N VAL A 60 -5.42 16.20 16.18
CA VAL A 60 -6.22 16.73 17.31
C VAL A 60 -6.25 15.71 18.46
N GLY A 61 -6.53 14.43 18.17
CA GLY A 61 -6.54 13.37 19.17
C GLY A 61 -5.16 13.13 19.80
N ALA A 62 -4.09 13.19 19.02
CA ALA A 62 -2.72 13.06 19.52
C ALA A 62 -2.35 14.22 20.46
N VAL A 63 -2.73 15.46 20.13
CA VAL A 63 -2.54 16.62 21.01
C VAL A 63 -3.32 16.47 22.31
N ALA A 64 -4.60 16.05 22.22
CA ALA A 64 -5.42 15.77 23.39
C ALA A 64 -4.80 14.69 24.29
N ALA A 65 -4.36 13.57 23.71
CA ALA A 65 -3.71 12.47 24.42
C ALA A 65 -2.38 12.89 25.07
N SER A 66 -1.57 13.68 24.36
CA SER A 66 -0.30 14.22 24.86
C SER A 66 -0.50 15.16 26.04
N SER A 67 -1.58 15.96 26.02
CA SER A 67 -1.90 16.89 27.11
C SER A 67 -2.16 16.16 28.44
N VAL A 68 -2.71 14.95 28.40
CA VAL A 68 -2.90 14.09 29.58
C VAL A 68 -1.56 13.65 30.14
N GLY A 69 -0.65 13.17 29.27
CA GLY A 69 0.71 12.78 29.66
C GLY A 69 1.50 13.93 30.29
N LEU A 70 1.47 15.12 29.68
CA LEU A 70 2.16 16.30 30.19
C LEU A 70 1.62 16.74 31.55
N ARG A 71 0.30 16.71 31.76
CA ARG A 71 -0.31 17.01 33.07
C ARG A 71 0.16 16.02 34.13
N ARG A 72 0.26 14.73 33.83
CA ARG A 72 0.76 13.70 34.75
C ARG A 72 2.21 13.95 35.18
N ILE A 73 3.08 14.27 34.22
CA ILE A 73 4.50 14.60 34.48
C ILE A 73 4.61 15.85 35.36
N ARG A 74 3.89 16.92 35.00
CA ARG A 74 3.94 18.20 35.73
C ARG A 74 3.35 18.13 37.14
N ARG A 75 2.28 17.34 37.34
CA ARG A 75 1.62 17.21 38.65
C ARG A 75 2.25 16.17 39.56
N ARG A 76 3.39 15.57 39.19
CA ARG A 76 4.07 14.48 39.93
C ARG A 76 3.05 13.52 40.58
N ALA A 77 2.15 12.97 39.74
CA ALA A 77 1.09 12.02 40.09
C ALA A 77 0.77 11.95 41.60
N LEU A 78 0.08 12.98 42.12
CA LEU A 78 -0.47 12.98 43.48
C LEU A 78 -1.12 11.62 43.77
N ALA A 79 -0.98 11.11 44.99
CA ALA A 79 -1.53 9.81 45.37
C ALA A 79 -3.04 9.70 45.11
N SER A 80 -3.73 10.84 45.02
CA SER A 80 -5.16 10.98 44.73
C SER A 80 -5.52 11.21 43.25
N ASP A 81 -4.58 11.07 42.31
CA ASP A 81 -4.88 11.22 40.88
C ASP A 81 -5.75 10.04 40.38
N PRO A 82 -7.02 10.26 39.96
CA PRO A 82 -7.90 9.18 39.49
C PRO A 82 -7.33 8.45 38.26
N LEU A 83 -6.50 9.16 37.49
CA LEU A 83 -5.81 8.63 36.31
C LEU A 83 -4.65 7.68 36.65
N ARG A 84 -4.24 7.62 37.93
CA ARG A 84 -3.18 6.73 38.44
C ARG A 84 -3.68 5.28 38.57
N THR A 85 -4.97 5.10 38.85
CA THR A 85 -5.63 3.79 39.03
C THR A 85 -6.11 3.17 37.71
N GLU A 86 -6.57 3.96 36.74
CA GLU A 86 -7.21 3.43 35.51
C GLU A 86 -6.34 3.53 34.24
N GLY A 87 -5.19 4.20 34.29
CA GLY A 87 -4.39 4.45 33.08
C GLY A 87 -5.03 5.50 32.15
N SER A 88 -4.43 5.76 30.99
CA SER A 88 -5.02 6.64 29.97
C SER A 88 -4.98 5.90 28.64
N LEU A 89 -6.15 5.53 28.13
CA LEU A 89 -6.28 4.88 26.83
C LEU A 89 -5.67 5.75 25.72
N GLY A 90 -5.86 7.06 25.78
CA GLY A 90 -5.24 7.99 24.83
C GLY A 90 -3.71 7.94 24.83
N LEU A 91 -3.09 7.93 26.02
CA LEU A 91 -1.63 7.80 26.11
C LEU A 91 -1.15 6.42 25.66
N PHE A 92 -1.87 5.35 26.03
CA PHE A 92 -1.58 4.00 25.58
C PHE A 92 -1.58 3.91 24.05
N VAL A 93 -2.64 4.42 23.41
CA VAL A 93 -2.78 4.42 21.95
C VAL A 93 -1.70 5.27 21.29
N LEU A 94 -1.41 6.46 21.82
CA LEU A 94 -0.37 7.33 21.29
C LEU A 94 1.01 6.66 21.31
N LEU A 95 1.36 6.01 22.42
CA LEU A 95 2.63 5.28 22.56
C LEU A 95 2.71 4.10 21.61
N HIS A 96 1.63 3.35 21.42
CA HIS A 96 1.60 2.22 20.48
C HIS A 96 1.63 2.68 19.02
N ALA A 97 0.96 3.79 18.69
CA ALA A 97 1.10 4.43 17.38
C ALA A 97 2.57 4.80 17.13
N ALA A 98 3.21 5.51 18.06
CA ALA A 98 4.62 5.90 17.95
C ALA A 98 5.55 4.68 17.84
N PHE A 99 5.33 3.64 18.64
CA PHE A 99 6.14 2.43 18.64
C PHE A 99 6.03 1.65 17.32
N THR A 100 4.82 1.44 16.81
CA THR A 100 4.57 0.59 15.63
C THR A 100 5.13 1.19 14.34
N ILE A 101 5.06 2.51 14.16
CA ILE A 101 5.73 3.18 13.04
C ILE A 101 7.22 3.39 13.31
N GLY A 102 7.58 3.67 14.57
CA GLY A 102 8.94 3.97 15.01
C GLY A 102 9.89 2.78 14.88
N ILE A 103 9.43 1.56 15.19
CA ILE A 103 10.25 0.35 15.05
C ILE A 103 10.66 0.13 13.59
N VAL A 104 9.81 0.48 12.62
CA VAL A 104 10.14 0.40 11.20
C VAL A 104 11.05 1.56 10.78
N ALA A 105 10.74 2.78 11.23
CA ALA A 105 11.50 3.98 10.92
C ALA A 105 12.96 3.88 11.38
N PHE A 106 13.17 3.49 12.63
CA PHE A 106 14.45 3.57 13.31
C PHE A 106 15.20 2.24 13.40
N SER A 107 14.61 1.13 12.95
CA SER A 107 15.39 -0.10 12.78
C SER A 107 16.30 -0.03 11.55
N GLY A 108 17.44 -0.71 11.65
CA GLY A 108 18.33 -1.00 10.52
C GLY A 108 17.80 -2.10 9.60
N ALA A 109 16.52 -2.48 9.72
CA ALA A 109 15.91 -3.49 8.89
C ALA A 109 15.60 -2.95 7.48
N PRO A 110 15.56 -3.83 6.46
CA PRO A 110 15.07 -3.47 5.14
C PRO A 110 13.66 -2.87 5.20
N LYS A 111 13.51 -1.68 4.62
CA LYS A 111 12.20 -1.03 4.43
C LYS A 111 11.74 -1.31 3.01
N TYR A 112 10.77 -2.21 2.88
CA TYR A 112 10.11 -2.60 1.65
C TYR A 112 8.60 -2.65 1.89
N GLY A 113 7.78 -2.92 0.88
CA GLY A 113 6.36 -3.21 1.13
C GLY A 113 5.47 -1.99 1.33
N GLY A 114 6.01 -0.78 1.18
CA GLY A 114 5.31 0.46 1.50
C GLY A 114 4.75 0.43 2.93
N VAL A 115 3.44 0.63 3.08
CA VAL A 115 2.76 0.70 4.39
C VAL A 115 2.65 -0.64 5.12
N LYS A 116 2.85 -1.77 4.43
CA LYS A 116 2.68 -3.12 4.99
C LYS A 116 3.52 -3.35 6.25
N LEU A 117 4.74 -2.83 6.30
CA LEU A 117 5.65 -3.05 7.43
C LEU A 117 5.19 -2.39 8.73
N PHE A 118 4.44 -1.30 8.63
CA PHE A 118 3.90 -0.58 9.79
C PHE A 118 2.36 -0.56 9.75
N LEU A 119 1.73 -1.55 9.11
CA LEU A 119 0.26 -1.64 9.06
C LEU A 119 -0.41 -1.57 10.45
N PRO A 120 0.19 -2.11 11.54
CA PRO A 120 -0.34 -1.94 12.90
C PRO A 120 -0.47 -0.49 13.38
N PHE A 121 0.18 0.49 12.72
CA PHE A 121 0.03 1.92 13.02
C PHE A 121 -1.39 2.45 12.75
N PHE A 122 -2.02 1.99 11.65
CA PHE A 122 -3.27 2.60 11.16
C PHE A 122 -4.48 2.41 12.11
N PRO A 123 -4.67 1.26 12.78
CA PRO A 123 -5.71 1.16 13.82
C PRO A 123 -5.56 2.20 14.94
N PHE A 124 -4.34 2.47 15.40
CA PHE A 124 -4.09 3.51 16.41
C PHE A 124 -4.31 4.92 15.85
N LEU A 125 -3.91 5.16 14.59
CA LEU A 125 -4.18 6.42 13.89
C LEU A 125 -5.70 6.69 13.78
N CYS A 126 -6.48 5.67 13.39
CA CYS A 126 -7.94 5.74 13.31
C CYS A 126 -8.58 6.01 14.68
N TRP A 127 -8.08 5.37 15.74
CA TRP A 127 -8.53 5.64 17.10
C TRP A 127 -8.23 7.08 17.51
N LEU A 128 -7.02 7.59 17.25
CA LEU A 128 -6.67 8.98 17.51
C LEU A 128 -7.55 9.94 16.70
N ALA A 129 -7.90 9.60 15.46
CA ALA A 129 -8.85 10.38 14.68
C ALA A 129 -10.22 10.43 15.35
N GLY A 130 -10.75 9.29 15.81
CA GLY A 130 -11.99 9.22 16.57
C GLY A 130 -11.95 10.07 17.86
N TYR A 131 -10.85 9.99 18.61
CA TYR A 131 -10.64 10.82 19.80
C TYR A 131 -10.57 12.31 19.47
N GLY A 132 -9.98 12.66 18.32
CA GLY A 132 -10.00 14.02 17.80
C GLY A 132 -11.42 14.52 17.49
N VAL A 133 -12.27 13.69 16.89
CA VAL A 133 -13.69 14.04 16.64
C VAL A 133 -14.43 14.28 17.95
N GLU A 134 -14.24 13.41 18.96
CA GLU A 134 -14.85 13.57 20.28
C GLU A 134 -14.46 14.90 20.92
N GLU A 135 -13.19 15.29 20.80
CA GLU A 135 -12.69 16.57 21.31
C GLU A 135 -13.30 17.77 20.56
N LEU A 136 -13.44 17.69 19.24
CA LEU A 136 -14.10 18.73 18.45
C LEU A 136 -15.60 18.83 18.80
N TRP A 137 -16.28 17.72 19.06
CA TRP A 137 -17.69 17.74 19.49
C TRP A 137 -17.87 18.36 20.87
N ARG A 138 -16.97 18.07 21.83
CA ARG A 138 -16.98 18.76 23.13
C ARG A 138 -16.84 20.26 22.97
N ARG A 139 -15.92 20.72 22.12
CA ARG A 139 -15.74 22.15 21.83
C ARG A 139 -16.97 22.74 21.14
N ALA A 140 -17.61 22.01 20.23
CA ALA A 140 -18.83 22.44 19.56
C ALA A 140 -20.02 22.66 20.53
N ALA A 141 -20.02 21.98 21.69
CA ALA A 141 -21.04 22.19 22.72
C ALA A 141 -20.86 23.54 23.44
N LEU A 142 -19.62 24.02 23.56
CA LEU A 142 -19.26 25.28 24.20
C LEU A 142 -19.24 26.47 23.22
N GLU A 143 -19.28 26.19 21.92
CA GLU A 143 -19.19 27.18 20.86
C GLU A 143 -20.52 27.93 20.65
N THR A 144 -20.44 29.26 20.52
CA THR A 144 -21.59 30.15 20.33
C THR A 144 -21.84 30.45 18.85
N SER A 145 -20.79 30.42 18.01
CA SER A 145 -20.93 30.62 16.57
C SER A 145 -21.61 29.41 15.91
N ARG A 146 -22.77 29.65 15.26
CA ARG A 146 -23.52 28.62 14.50
C ARG A 146 -22.63 27.92 13.48
N TRP A 147 -21.83 28.67 12.73
CA TRP A 147 -21.00 28.13 11.66
C TRP A 147 -19.82 27.31 12.18
N ALA A 148 -19.16 27.76 13.25
CA ALA A 148 -18.10 27.01 13.89
C ALA A 148 -18.63 25.68 14.48
N LYS A 149 -19.81 25.73 15.12
CA LYS A 149 -20.49 24.55 15.66
C LYS A 149 -20.83 23.52 14.57
N VAL A 150 -21.33 23.98 13.42
CA VAL A 150 -21.58 23.09 12.27
C VAL A 150 -20.27 22.48 11.77
N GLY A 151 -19.23 23.30 11.55
CA GLY A 151 -17.92 22.84 11.09
C GLY A 151 -17.32 21.74 11.98
N LEU A 152 -17.34 21.95 13.30
CA LEU A 152 -16.88 20.96 14.26
C LEU A 152 -17.71 19.67 14.25
N ARG A 153 -19.03 19.78 14.04
CA ARG A 153 -19.93 18.62 14.01
C ARG A 153 -19.78 17.77 12.75
N VAL A 154 -19.50 18.39 11.61
CA VAL A 154 -19.35 17.68 10.32
C VAL A 154 -17.94 17.13 10.09
N ALA A 155 -16.96 17.50 10.92
CA ALA A 155 -15.56 17.07 10.75
C ALA A 155 -15.42 15.54 10.75
N GLY A 156 -16.07 14.84 11.69
CA GLY A 156 -16.06 13.37 11.76
C GLY A 156 -16.71 12.71 10.53
N PRO A 157 -18.00 12.98 10.23
CA PRO A 157 -18.65 12.46 9.03
C PRO A 157 -17.92 12.82 7.73
N GLY A 158 -17.37 14.03 7.63
CA GLY A 158 -16.57 14.47 6.49
C GLY A 158 -15.29 13.66 6.31
N ALA A 159 -14.62 13.26 7.40
CA ALA A 159 -13.44 12.41 7.31
C ALA A 159 -13.79 10.97 6.89
N VAL A 160 -14.90 10.42 7.38
CA VAL A 160 -15.40 9.10 6.93
C VAL A 160 -15.76 9.15 5.45
N LEU A 161 -16.47 10.19 5.02
CA LEU A 161 -16.82 10.39 3.61
C LEU A 161 -15.56 10.51 2.75
N ALA A 162 -14.56 11.28 3.17
CA ALA A 162 -13.30 11.41 2.44
C ALA A 162 -12.57 10.06 2.30
N ALA A 163 -12.52 9.25 3.37
CA ALA A 163 -11.94 7.91 3.30
C ALA A 163 -12.74 6.98 2.36
N PHE A 164 -14.06 7.04 2.41
CA PHE A 164 -14.94 6.27 1.53
C PHE A 164 -14.77 6.64 0.06
N LEU A 165 -14.65 7.94 -0.24
CA LEU A 165 -14.40 8.42 -1.61
C LEU A 165 -13.05 7.94 -2.15
N VAL A 166 -12.01 7.81 -1.30
CA VAL A 166 -10.74 7.20 -1.70
C VAL A 166 -10.93 5.72 -2.07
N LEU A 167 -11.69 4.97 -1.27
CA LEU A 167 -11.98 3.56 -1.58
C LEU A 167 -12.73 3.41 -2.92
N LEU A 168 -13.74 4.25 -3.17
CA LEU A 168 -14.49 4.25 -4.43
C LEU A 168 -13.60 4.61 -5.63
N ARG A 169 -12.71 5.61 -5.47
CA ARG A 169 -11.85 6.09 -6.56
C ARG A 169 -10.87 5.03 -7.04
N TYR A 170 -10.25 4.29 -6.12
CA TYR A 170 -9.21 3.32 -6.47
C TYR A 170 -9.75 1.90 -6.64
N GLY A 171 -10.88 1.55 -6.04
CA GLY A 171 -11.53 0.25 -6.18
C GLY A 171 -10.55 -0.91 -5.89
N GLU A 172 -10.40 -1.81 -6.84
CA GLU A 172 -9.45 -2.93 -6.76
C GLU A 172 -7.97 -2.49 -6.70
N HIS A 173 -7.65 -1.26 -7.09
CA HIS A 173 -6.29 -0.74 -7.17
C HIS A 173 -5.85 -0.03 -5.88
N GLY A 174 -6.23 -0.56 -4.72
CA GLY A 174 -5.89 0.01 -3.41
C GLY A 174 -4.39 0.20 -3.17
N LEU A 175 -3.54 -0.56 -3.85
CA LEU A 175 -2.07 -0.40 -3.80
C LEU A 175 -1.55 0.85 -4.53
N SER A 176 -2.43 1.52 -5.29
CA SER A 176 -2.17 2.80 -5.96
C SER A 176 -2.83 3.98 -5.23
N ALA A 177 -3.48 3.72 -4.08
CA ALA A 177 -4.29 4.71 -3.38
C ALA A 177 -3.43 5.69 -2.57
N TYR A 178 -3.09 6.81 -3.21
CA TYR A 178 -2.48 7.96 -2.55
C TYR A 178 -3.53 9.01 -2.18
N GLY A 179 -3.38 9.57 -0.98
CA GLY A 179 -4.22 10.60 -0.40
C GLY A 179 -3.84 12.03 -0.83
N GLY A 180 -4.58 13.00 -0.28
CA GLY A 180 -4.46 14.41 -0.67
C GLY A 180 -3.10 15.04 -0.38
N VAL A 181 -2.37 14.58 0.66
CA VAL A 181 -1.02 15.09 0.97
C VAL A 181 -0.05 14.87 -0.19
N ALA A 182 -0.19 13.75 -0.90
CA ALA A 182 0.63 13.43 -2.06
C ALA A 182 0.08 14.03 -3.37
N GLY A 183 -1.07 14.70 -3.35
CA GLY A 183 -1.79 15.11 -4.56
C GLY A 183 -2.42 13.95 -5.33
N GLY A 184 -2.79 12.87 -4.63
CA GLY A 184 -3.28 11.63 -5.25
C GLY A 184 -2.17 10.84 -5.96
N LEU A 185 -2.55 9.82 -6.73
CA LEU A 185 -1.59 8.94 -7.41
C LEU A 185 -0.68 9.71 -8.38
N ARG A 186 -1.23 10.69 -9.11
CA ARG A 186 -0.47 11.53 -10.03
C ARG A 186 0.62 12.32 -9.31
N GLY A 187 0.28 12.98 -8.20
CA GLY A 187 1.26 13.76 -7.43
C GLY A 187 2.31 12.88 -6.75
N ALA A 188 1.91 11.72 -6.21
CA ALA A 188 2.84 10.74 -5.65
C ALA A 188 3.84 10.25 -6.70
N THR A 189 3.36 9.88 -7.89
CA THR A 189 4.21 9.42 -9.00
C THR A 189 5.15 10.52 -9.47
N ALA A 190 4.67 11.77 -9.56
CA ALA A 190 5.50 12.93 -9.90
C ALA A 190 6.59 13.21 -8.85
N ALA A 191 6.29 12.95 -7.58
CA ALA A 191 7.27 12.99 -6.50
C ALA A 191 8.21 11.77 -6.50
N GLY A 192 8.12 10.84 -7.45
CA GLY A 192 8.97 9.65 -7.49
C GLY A 192 8.59 8.58 -6.47
N MET A 193 7.30 8.48 -6.15
CA MET A 193 6.73 7.35 -5.41
C MET A 193 6.27 6.25 -6.37
N GLU A 194 6.13 5.05 -5.84
CA GLU A 194 5.72 3.88 -6.60
C GLU A 194 4.27 4.00 -7.08
N ARG A 195 3.94 3.50 -8.28
CA ARG A 195 2.58 3.59 -8.84
C ARG A 195 1.64 2.53 -8.28
N GLN A 196 2.18 1.32 -8.12
CA GLN A 196 1.52 0.14 -7.60
C GLN A 196 2.58 -0.82 -7.04
N TYR A 197 2.18 -1.82 -6.27
CA TYR A 197 3.16 -2.67 -5.57
C TYR A 197 2.76 -4.15 -5.61
N TYR A 198 3.75 -5.04 -5.49
CA TYR A 198 3.60 -6.48 -5.20
C TYR A 198 3.16 -7.40 -6.36
N ASP A 199 3.38 -7.03 -7.63
CA ASP A 199 3.18 -7.94 -8.77
C ASP A 199 1.76 -8.57 -8.80
N VAL A 200 0.73 -7.77 -8.50
CA VAL A 200 -0.65 -8.25 -8.38
C VAL A 200 -1.35 -8.20 -9.74
N PRO A 201 -1.92 -9.31 -10.26
CA PRO A 201 -2.86 -9.27 -11.36
C PRO A 201 -4.22 -8.78 -10.86
N PHE A 202 -4.58 -7.53 -11.17
CA PHE A 202 -5.91 -6.99 -10.87
C PHE A 202 -6.99 -7.71 -11.67
N LEU A 203 -8.24 -7.72 -11.18
CA LEU A 203 -9.36 -8.35 -11.87
C LEU A 203 -9.56 -7.71 -13.24
N SER A 204 -9.42 -6.39 -13.37
CA SER A 204 -9.47 -5.73 -14.69
C SER A 204 -8.40 -6.20 -15.69
N MET A 205 -7.26 -6.69 -15.22
CA MET A 205 -6.25 -7.31 -16.10
C MET A 205 -6.74 -8.68 -16.60
N ILE A 206 -7.34 -9.48 -15.71
CA ILE A 206 -7.90 -10.79 -16.05
C ILE A 206 -9.08 -10.65 -17.02
N GLU A 207 -9.98 -9.71 -16.76
CA GLU A 207 -11.09 -9.37 -17.66
C GLU A 207 -10.58 -8.95 -19.03
N TRP A 208 -9.60 -8.05 -19.08
CA TRP A 208 -9.02 -7.61 -20.35
C TRP A 208 -8.41 -8.78 -21.13
N LEU A 209 -7.65 -9.65 -20.46
CA LEU A 209 -7.06 -10.85 -21.08
C LEU A 209 -8.14 -11.78 -21.63
N ASN A 210 -9.20 -12.03 -20.87
CA ASN A 210 -10.28 -12.92 -21.33
C ASN A 210 -10.96 -12.41 -22.60
N THR A 211 -11.21 -11.11 -22.65
CA THR A 211 -11.95 -10.47 -23.75
C THR A 211 -11.09 -10.25 -24.99
N HIS A 212 -9.80 -9.92 -24.83
CA HIS A 212 -8.98 -9.44 -25.94
C HIS A 212 -7.86 -10.38 -26.34
N ALA A 213 -7.38 -11.25 -25.47
CA ALA A 213 -6.26 -12.13 -25.82
C ALA A 213 -6.71 -13.23 -26.80
N PRO A 214 -5.84 -13.63 -27.76
CA PRO A 214 -6.18 -14.63 -28.76
C PRO A 214 -6.43 -16.00 -28.11
N ALA A 215 -6.98 -16.95 -28.88
CA ALA A 215 -7.06 -18.33 -28.44
C ALA A 215 -5.67 -18.89 -28.10
N ASN A 216 -5.57 -19.64 -27.00
CA ASN A 216 -4.33 -20.22 -26.46
C ASN A 216 -3.25 -19.17 -26.12
N ALA A 217 -3.66 -17.98 -25.66
CA ALA A 217 -2.74 -16.89 -25.39
C ALA A 217 -1.72 -17.21 -24.29
N ARG A 218 -0.46 -17.29 -24.69
CA ARG A 218 0.72 -17.19 -23.83
C ARG A 218 1.03 -15.74 -23.44
N VAL A 219 1.01 -15.44 -22.14
CA VAL A 219 1.21 -14.11 -21.56
C VAL A 219 2.51 -14.07 -20.76
N HIS A 220 3.43 -13.18 -21.14
CA HIS A 220 4.65 -12.92 -20.36
C HIS A 220 4.47 -11.70 -19.47
N PHE A 221 5.10 -11.71 -18.29
CA PHE A 221 4.97 -10.66 -17.28
C PHE A 221 6.33 -10.12 -16.90
N GLU A 222 6.46 -8.80 -16.95
CA GLU A 222 7.67 -8.06 -16.63
C GLU A 222 7.33 -7.00 -15.58
N PRO A 223 8.24 -6.68 -14.63
CA PRO A 223 9.59 -7.25 -14.47
C PRO A 223 9.66 -8.61 -13.78
N ASN A 224 8.58 -9.08 -13.16
CA ASN A 224 8.55 -10.32 -12.39
C ASN A 224 7.47 -11.27 -12.91
N HIS A 225 7.87 -12.41 -13.47
CA HIS A 225 6.93 -13.39 -14.02
C HIS A 225 6.36 -14.37 -12.98
N TRP A 226 7.14 -14.70 -11.96
CA TRP A 226 6.86 -15.86 -11.10
C TRP A 226 5.60 -15.71 -10.24
N GLU A 227 5.31 -14.51 -9.76
CA GLU A 227 4.10 -14.25 -8.96
C GLU A 227 2.82 -14.39 -9.80
N TYR A 228 2.88 -14.05 -11.10
CA TYR A 228 1.74 -14.18 -12.01
C TYR A 228 1.46 -15.63 -12.40
N GLU A 229 2.49 -16.45 -12.65
CA GLU A 229 2.33 -17.88 -12.90
C GLU A 229 1.61 -18.58 -11.72
N ARG A 230 1.99 -18.20 -10.50
CA ARG A 230 1.31 -18.68 -9.29
C ARG A 230 -0.14 -18.20 -9.21
N THR A 231 -0.39 -16.93 -9.49
CA THR A 231 -1.72 -16.32 -9.30
C THR A 231 -2.71 -16.73 -10.41
N PHE A 232 -2.24 -16.95 -11.64
CA PHE A 232 -3.05 -17.50 -12.74
C PHE A 232 -3.68 -18.84 -12.39
N ARG A 233 -2.94 -19.71 -11.68
CA ARG A 233 -3.50 -20.97 -11.17
C ARG A 233 -4.68 -20.77 -10.23
N TRP A 234 -4.74 -19.65 -9.50
CA TRP A 234 -5.86 -19.34 -8.62
C TRP A 234 -7.07 -18.88 -9.44
N TYR A 235 -6.87 -18.00 -10.41
CA TYR A 235 -7.93 -17.56 -11.30
C TYR A 235 -8.52 -18.68 -12.17
N HIS A 236 -7.70 -19.61 -12.67
CA HIS A 236 -8.24 -20.79 -13.37
C HIS A 236 -9.09 -21.68 -12.47
N ARG A 237 -8.70 -21.85 -11.20
CA ARG A 237 -9.50 -22.64 -10.23
C ARG A 237 -10.80 -21.94 -9.86
N ALA A 238 -10.78 -20.62 -9.77
CA ALA A 238 -11.98 -19.81 -9.52
C ALA A 238 -12.91 -19.74 -10.75
N GLY A 239 -12.37 -19.99 -11.95
CA GLY A 239 -13.12 -19.87 -13.21
C GLY A 239 -13.08 -18.47 -13.81
N ASP A 240 -12.33 -17.55 -13.21
CA ASP A 240 -12.25 -16.14 -13.63
C ASP A 240 -11.35 -15.95 -14.86
N LEU A 241 -10.35 -16.81 -15.07
CA LEU A 241 -9.44 -16.75 -16.23
C LEU A 241 -9.70 -17.93 -17.17
N ARG A 242 -9.92 -17.63 -18.45
CA ARG A 242 -10.07 -18.62 -19.53
C ARG A 242 -8.96 -19.67 -19.47
N ARG A 243 -9.32 -20.95 -19.54
CA ARG A 243 -8.40 -22.09 -19.33
C ARG A 243 -7.29 -22.22 -20.38
N ASP A 244 -7.47 -21.62 -21.54
CA ASP A 244 -6.50 -21.64 -22.64
C ASP A 244 -5.44 -20.53 -22.54
N ILE A 245 -5.66 -19.50 -21.70
CA ILE A 245 -4.68 -18.45 -21.45
C ILE A 245 -3.70 -18.93 -20.39
N VAL A 246 -2.39 -18.84 -20.67
CA VAL A 246 -1.35 -19.32 -19.75
C VAL A 246 -0.27 -18.27 -19.54
N ALA A 247 0.32 -18.25 -18.34
CA ALA A 247 1.54 -17.51 -18.09
C ALA A 247 2.72 -18.23 -18.78
N GLU A 248 3.51 -17.49 -19.55
CA GLU A 248 4.67 -18.00 -20.30
C GLU A 248 5.95 -17.29 -19.83
N THR A 249 6.90 -18.07 -19.33
CA THR A 249 8.18 -17.56 -18.80
C THR A 249 9.08 -17.01 -19.91
N ARG A 250 8.96 -17.55 -21.12
CA ARG A 250 9.75 -17.16 -22.28
C ARG A 250 9.07 -16.06 -23.09
N GLN A 251 9.56 -14.84 -22.98
CA GLN A 251 9.04 -13.69 -23.72
C GLN A 251 8.98 -13.92 -25.24
N ASP A 252 9.97 -14.60 -25.84
CA ASP A 252 10.01 -14.89 -27.29
C ASP A 252 8.86 -15.78 -27.78
N ARG A 253 8.15 -16.43 -26.86
CA ARG A 253 6.99 -17.29 -27.15
C ARG A 253 5.65 -16.61 -26.82
N ALA A 254 5.67 -15.40 -26.25
CA ALA A 254 4.46 -14.73 -25.79
C ALA A 254 3.68 -14.09 -26.94
N HIS A 255 2.35 -14.14 -26.86
CA HIS A 255 1.45 -13.35 -27.72
C HIS A 255 1.17 -11.97 -27.12
N VAL A 256 1.30 -11.85 -25.80
CA VAL A 256 1.12 -10.61 -25.04
C VAL A 256 2.25 -10.50 -24.02
N VAL A 257 2.87 -9.33 -23.93
CA VAL A 257 3.81 -8.98 -22.85
C VAL A 257 3.15 -7.91 -21.99
N ILE A 258 2.99 -8.20 -20.70
CA ILE A 258 2.46 -7.24 -19.72
C ILE A 258 3.64 -6.67 -18.94
N LEU A 259 3.87 -5.36 -19.11
CA LEU A 259 4.78 -4.59 -18.28
C LEU A 259 3.99 -3.98 -17.12
N THR A 260 4.26 -4.44 -15.91
CA THR A 260 3.77 -3.78 -14.70
C THR A 260 4.69 -2.60 -14.39
N HIS A 261 4.10 -1.42 -14.20
CA HIS A 261 4.86 -0.20 -14.03
C HIS A 261 5.38 -0.04 -12.59
N GLU A 262 6.12 -1.05 -12.11
CA GLU A 262 6.75 -1.11 -10.79
C GLU A 262 8.22 -0.69 -10.86
N GLN A 263 8.51 0.53 -10.40
CA GLN A 263 9.84 1.15 -10.47
C GLN A 263 10.84 0.59 -9.47
N ARG A 264 10.37 -0.08 -8.41
CA ARG A 264 11.23 -0.80 -7.46
C ARG A 264 12.16 -1.82 -8.12
N PHE A 265 11.82 -2.31 -9.32
CA PHE A 265 12.71 -3.17 -10.09
C PHE A 265 13.74 -2.33 -10.84
N ARG A 266 15.03 -2.49 -10.55
CA ARG A 266 16.11 -1.78 -11.24
C ARG A 266 16.07 -1.91 -12.76
N GLY A 267 15.64 -3.06 -13.26
CA GLY A 267 15.51 -3.33 -14.69
C GLY A 267 14.33 -2.63 -15.37
N TYR A 268 13.39 -2.05 -14.60
CA TYR A 268 12.16 -1.46 -15.13
C TYR A 268 12.42 -0.43 -16.24
N GLY A 269 13.37 0.49 -16.04
CA GLY A 269 13.68 1.51 -17.05
C GLY A 269 14.18 0.92 -18.37
N SER A 270 15.01 -0.13 -18.30
CA SER A 270 15.50 -0.85 -19.48
C SER A 270 14.39 -1.63 -20.17
N LEU A 271 13.51 -2.28 -19.40
CA LEU A 271 12.34 -2.99 -19.93
C LEU A 271 11.40 -2.02 -20.65
N LEU A 272 11.05 -0.90 -20.02
CA LEU A 272 10.22 0.13 -20.65
C LEU A 272 10.83 0.66 -21.95
N LYS A 273 12.15 0.89 -21.97
CA LYS A 273 12.86 1.32 -23.18
C LYS A 273 12.85 0.26 -24.28
N ALA A 274 12.98 -1.01 -23.92
CA ALA A 274 12.93 -2.13 -24.87
C ALA A 274 11.55 -2.26 -25.54
N ARG A 275 10.47 -1.84 -24.85
CA ARG A 275 9.09 -1.85 -25.37
C ARG A 275 8.68 -0.60 -26.14
N ARG A 276 9.58 0.37 -26.33
CA ARG A 276 9.20 1.69 -26.89
C ARG A 276 8.58 1.61 -28.29
N ASP A 277 9.01 0.62 -29.08
CA ASP A 277 8.61 0.41 -30.48
C ASP A 277 7.58 -0.73 -30.60
N ASP A 278 7.23 -1.40 -29.50
CA ASP A 278 6.24 -2.48 -29.46
C ASP A 278 4.83 -1.88 -29.55
N GLU A 279 3.93 -2.55 -30.28
CA GLU A 279 2.53 -2.13 -30.39
C GLU A 279 1.84 -2.22 -29.02
N VAL A 280 1.31 -1.08 -28.55
CA VAL A 280 0.51 -1.00 -27.32
C VAL A 280 -0.89 -1.51 -27.60
N LEU A 281 -1.25 -2.65 -27.02
CA LEU A 281 -2.60 -3.22 -27.11
C LEU A 281 -3.55 -2.53 -26.13
N PHE A 282 -3.08 -2.27 -24.91
CA PHE A 282 -3.87 -1.65 -23.87
C PHE A 282 -2.99 -1.06 -22.76
N THR A 283 -3.45 0.00 -22.11
CA THR A 283 -2.79 0.53 -20.91
C THR A 283 -3.84 0.86 -19.86
N LYS A 284 -3.72 0.23 -18.69
CA LYS A 284 -4.55 0.57 -17.54
C LYS A 284 -4.02 1.84 -16.89
N ARG A 285 -4.87 2.86 -16.77
CA ARG A 285 -4.54 4.14 -16.11
C ARG A 285 -5.51 4.44 -14.98
N ILE A 286 -4.98 5.10 -13.94
CA ILE A 286 -5.75 5.80 -12.92
C ILE A 286 -5.20 7.21 -12.83
N ASP A 287 -6.06 8.23 -12.91
CA ASP A 287 -5.64 9.64 -12.89
C ASP A 287 -4.55 9.98 -13.92
N GLY A 288 -4.59 9.30 -15.08
CA GLY A 288 -3.60 9.42 -16.15
C GLY A 288 -2.28 8.66 -15.90
N VAL A 289 -2.06 8.11 -14.71
CA VAL A 289 -0.87 7.31 -14.36
C VAL A 289 -1.03 5.87 -14.85
N PRO A 290 -0.11 5.34 -15.67
CA PRO A 290 -0.21 3.97 -16.15
C PRO A 290 0.30 2.99 -15.10
N LEU A 291 -0.56 2.00 -14.78
CA LEU A 291 -0.30 0.96 -13.79
C LEU A 291 0.32 -0.28 -14.43
N TRP A 292 -0.22 -0.69 -15.58
CA TRP A 292 0.36 -1.73 -16.42
C TRP A 292 -0.01 -1.48 -17.89
N THR A 293 0.84 -1.96 -18.79
CA THR A 293 0.65 -1.89 -20.24
C THR A 293 0.79 -3.29 -20.84
N ALA A 294 -0.18 -3.67 -21.67
CA ALA A 294 -0.10 -4.85 -22.51
C ALA A 294 0.45 -4.45 -23.88
N PHE A 295 1.54 -5.09 -24.28
CA PHE A 295 2.18 -4.97 -25.58
C PHE A 295 1.93 -6.22 -26.42
N ARG A 296 1.92 -6.05 -27.74
CA ARG A 296 1.92 -7.20 -28.65
C ARG A 296 3.22 -7.98 -28.47
N GLY A 297 3.09 -9.27 -28.21
CA GLY A 297 4.23 -10.16 -28.07
C GLY A 297 4.85 -10.53 -29.43
N PRO A 298 6.04 -11.16 -29.43
CA PRO A 298 6.73 -11.57 -30.66
C PRO A 298 5.96 -12.60 -31.49
N VAL A 299 5.07 -13.38 -30.85
CA VAL A 299 4.23 -14.35 -31.55
C VAL A 299 2.99 -13.66 -32.09
N SER A 300 2.82 -13.71 -33.41
CA SER A 300 1.66 -13.17 -34.12
C SER A 300 0.37 -13.80 -33.60
N TRP A 301 -0.68 -12.99 -33.54
CA TRP A 301 -2.02 -13.51 -33.26
C TRP A 301 -2.51 -14.30 -34.48
N PRO A 302 -3.17 -15.45 -34.30
CA PRO A 302 -3.85 -16.12 -35.39
C PRO A 302 -4.77 -15.11 -36.10
N ARG A 303 -4.76 -15.08 -37.44
CA ARG A 303 -5.78 -14.33 -38.18
C ARG A 303 -7.12 -15.02 -37.93
N GLU A 304 -8.11 -14.26 -37.50
CA GLU A 304 -9.50 -14.70 -37.42
C GLU A 304 -10.04 -15.05 -38.81
#